data_AF-A0A2V6VK41-F1
#
_entry.id   AF-A0A2V6VK41-F1
#
_cell.length_a   1.000
_cell.length_b   1.000
_cell.length_c   1.000
_cell.angle_alpha   90.00
_cell.angle_beta   90.00
_cell.angle_gamma   90.00
#
_symmetry.space_group_name_H-M   'P 1'
#
loop_
_entity.id
_entity.type
_entity.pdbx_description
1 polymer ?
#
loop_
_entity_poly.entity_id
_entity_poly.type
_entity_poly.pdbx_seq_one_letter_code
_entity_poly.pdbx_strand_id
1 'polypeptide(L)'
;MRLDEITRPDFPILERIVNGRPLLYLDSAASSQKPRSVLEAMTRYYERSHANVHRSIHTLGEEATELYEIARDRVQRFIGATAREEVVFTRGTTDGL
;
A
#
# COMPACT_ATOMS: atom_id res chain seq x y z
N MET A 1 -17.20 -11.43 -18.15
CA MET A 1 -16.92 -10.30 -17.25
C MET A 1 -15.48 -9.91 -17.42
N ARG A 2 -15.20 -8.64 -17.71
CA ARG A 2 -13.83 -8.16 -17.88
C ARG A 2 -13.26 -7.72 -16.53
N LEU A 3 -11.94 -7.82 -16.36
CA LEU A 3 -11.26 -7.45 -15.12
C LEU A 3 -11.51 -5.97 -14.75
N ASP A 4 -11.64 -5.08 -15.73
CA ASP A 4 -11.92 -3.66 -15.49
C ASP A 4 -13.32 -3.41 -14.94
N GLU A 5 -14.31 -4.23 -15.32
CA GLU A 5 -15.68 -4.10 -14.81
C GLU A 5 -15.75 -4.38 -13.31
N ILE A 6 -14.93 -5.32 -12.81
CA ILE A 6 -14.87 -5.65 -11.37
C ILE A 6 -13.95 -4.75 -10.56
N THR A 7 -12.84 -4.28 -11.14
CA THR A 7 -11.80 -3.56 -10.36
C THR A 7 -11.92 -2.05 -10.44
N ARG A 8 -12.49 -1.48 -11.51
CA ARG A 8 -12.58 -0.01 -11.66
C ARG A 8 -13.29 0.69 -10.48
N PRO A 9 -14.38 0.14 -9.90
CA PRO A 9 -15.02 0.73 -8.72
C PRO A 9 -14.12 0.82 -7.48
N ASP A 10 -13.06 0.01 -7.41
CA ASP A 10 -12.11 0.04 -6.30
C ASP A 10 -11.21 1.28 -6.34
N PHE A 11 -11.15 2.03 -7.45
CA PHE A 11 -10.29 3.20 -7.62
C PHE A 11 -11.12 4.49 -7.73
N PRO A 12 -11.51 5.13 -6.62
CA PRO A 12 -12.44 6.26 -6.62
C PRO A 12 -11.99 7.44 -7.50
N ILE A 13 -10.68 7.64 -7.64
CA ILE A 13 -10.12 8.72 -8.46
C ILE A 13 -10.50 8.61 -9.94
N LEU A 14 -10.78 7.40 -10.44
CA LEU A 14 -11.15 7.16 -11.83
C LEU A 14 -12.59 7.58 -12.18
N GLU A 15 -13.41 7.93 -11.19
CA GLU A 15 -14.76 8.47 -11.38
C GLU A 15 -14.76 9.98 -11.67
N ARG A 16 -13.61 10.64 -11.53
CA ARG A 16 -13.52 12.10 -11.69
C ARG A 16 -13.76 12.55 -13.13
N ILE A 17 -14.33 13.74 -13.24
CA ILE A 17 -14.39 14.52 -14.47
C ILE A 17 -13.24 15.54 -14.46
N VAL A 18 -12.47 15.58 -15.54
CA VAL A 18 -11.35 16.50 -15.76
C VAL A 18 -11.57 17.21 -17.09
N ASN A 19 -11.54 18.54 -17.11
CA ASN A 19 -11.79 19.35 -18.30
C ASN A 19 -13.13 19.00 -19.00
N GLY A 20 -14.17 18.73 -18.21
CA GLY A 20 -15.49 18.36 -18.71
C GLY A 20 -15.61 16.96 -19.30
N ARG A 21 -14.60 16.09 -19.15
CA ARG A 21 -14.60 14.71 -19.68
C ARG A 21 -14.27 13.67 -18.60
N PRO A 22 -14.77 12.43 -18.72
CA PRO A 22 -14.34 11.34 -17.84
C PRO A 22 -12.82 11.16 -17.85
N LEU A 23 -12.23 10.97 -16.67
CA LEU A 23 -10.80 10.75 -16.55
C LEU A 23 -10.38 9.44 -17.23
N LEU A 24 -9.48 9.56 -18.22
CA LEU A 24 -8.75 8.47 -18.84
C LEU A 24 -7.27 8.58 -18.42
N TYR A 25 -6.89 7.86 -17.38
CA TYR A 25 -5.53 7.90 -16.84
C TYR A 25 -4.62 6.89 -17.55
N LEU A 26 -3.87 7.35 -18.55
CA LEU A 26 -2.97 6.53 -19.38
C LEU A 26 -1.48 6.77 -19.06
N ASP A 27 -1.17 7.08 -17.79
CA ASP A 27 0.19 7.42 -17.34
C ASP A 27 0.62 6.58 -16.13
N SER A 28 0.16 5.33 -16.06
CA SER A 28 0.43 4.44 -14.91
C SER A 28 1.89 4.01 -14.79
N ALA A 29 2.71 4.21 -15.83
CA ALA A 29 4.14 3.98 -15.80
C ALA A 29 4.88 5.02 -14.93
N ALA A 30 4.35 6.25 -14.82
CA ALA A 30 4.89 7.26 -13.92
C ALA A 30 4.48 6.98 -12.46
N SER A 31 3.19 6.67 -12.22
CA SER A 31 2.69 6.20 -10.93
C SER A 31 1.30 5.58 -11.06
N SER A 32 1.00 4.55 -10.27
CA SER A 32 -0.30 3.89 -10.29
C SER A 32 -1.31 4.55 -9.34
N GLN A 33 -2.59 4.53 -9.71
CA GLN A 33 -3.69 4.89 -8.82
C GLN A 33 -3.84 3.87 -7.69
N LYS A 34 -4.45 4.29 -6.57
CA LYS A 34 -4.57 3.45 -5.37
C LYS A 34 -6.01 2.96 -5.19
N PRO A 35 -6.23 1.66 -4.96
CA PRO A 35 -7.56 1.17 -4.64
C PRO A 35 -7.96 1.55 -3.22
N ARG A 36 -9.26 1.54 -2.93
CA ARG A 36 -9.85 1.91 -1.64
C ARG A 36 -9.26 1.11 -0.48
N SER A 37 -9.03 -0.18 -0.67
CA SER A 37 -8.42 -1.05 0.36
C SER A 37 -7.05 -0.58 0.83
N VAL A 38 -6.22 -0.03 -0.06
CA VAL A 38 -4.92 0.54 0.29
C VAL A 38 -5.10 1.85 1.06
N LEU A 39 -6.01 2.72 0.60
CA LEU A 39 -6.32 3.97 1.28
C LEU A 39 -6.82 3.72 2.72
N GLU A 40 -7.77 2.80 2.87
CA GLU A 40 -8.35 2.44 4.17
C GLU A 40 -7.33 1.81 5.12
N ALA A 41 -6.39 1.00 4.62
CA ALA A 41 -5.31 0.45 5.43
C ALA A 41 -4.41 1.55 6.00
N MET A 42 -4.02 2.53 5.16
CA MET A 42 -3.22 3.68 5.60
C MET A 42 -3.97 4.54 6.60
N THR A 43 -5.23 4.89 6.31
CA THR A 43 -6.09 5.68 7.22
C THR A 43 -6.22 4.98 8.56
N ARG A 44 -6.55 3.68 8.57
CA ARG A 44 -6.71 2.90 9.80
C ARG A 44 -5.44 2.86 10.63
N TYR A 45 -4.27 2.68 10.01
CA TYR A 45 -3.00 2.70 10.71
C TYR A 45 -2.78 4.02 11.44
N TYR A 46 -2.94 5.15 10.73
CA TYR A 46 -2.75 6.47 11.33
C TYR A 46 -3.78 6.81 12.42
N GLU A 47 -5.03 6.39 12.25
CA GLU A 47 -6.09 6.66 13.22
C GLU A 47 -6.01 5.79 14.48
N ARG A 48 -5.42 4.58 14.40
CA ARG A 48 -5.57 3.57 15.46
C ARG A 48 -4.28 3.01 16.04
N SER A 49 -3.22 2.89 15.25
CA SER A 49 -2.05 2.08 15.63
C SER A 49 -0.71 2.79 15.39
N HIS A 50 -0.70 4.06 15.01
CA HIS A 50 0.55 4.78 14.73
C HIS A 50 1.41 4.94 16.00
N ALA A 51 2.59 4.32 15.98
CA ALA A 51 3.66 4.49 16.96
C ALA A 51 5.02 4.17 16.33
N ASN A 52 6.11 4.46 17.06
CA ASN A 52 7.43 4.00 16.63
C ASN A 52 7.53 2.48 16.77
N VAL A 53 7.84 1.81 15.66
CA VAL A 53 8.03 0.36 15.60
C VAL A 53 9.32 -0.08 16.31
N HIS A 54 9.34 -1.31 16.82
CA HIS A 54 10.46 -2.02 17.47
C HIS A 54 11.05 -1.39 18.75
N ARG A 55 10.76 -0.12 19.05
CA ARG A 55 11.35 0.63 20.18
C ARG A 55 10.39 0.85 21.34
N SER A 56 9.11 0.51 21.16
CA SER A 56 8.05 0.80 22.11
C SER A 56 7.58 -0.48 22.81
N ILE A 57 7.45 -0.40 24.14
CA ILE A 57 6.93 -1.46 25.03
C ILE A 57 5.45 -1.26 25.41
N HIS A 58 4.78 -0.29 24.78
CA HIS A 58 3.37 0.00 25.01
C HIS A 58 2.52 -0.55 23.85
N THR A 59 1.24 -0.78 24.10
CA THR A 59 0.31 -1.44 23.17
C THR A 59 0.38 -0.92 21.72
N LEU A 60 0.31 0.39 21.51
CA LEU A 60 0.37 0.96 20.15
C LEU A 60 1.71 0.65 19.44
N GLY A 61 2.80 0.52 20.18
CA GLY A 61 4.11 0.16 19.64
C GLY A 61 4.18 -1.29 19.18
N GLU A 62 3.59 -2.19 19.97
CA GLU A 62 3.45 -3.60 19.61
C GLU A 62 2.55 -3.76 18.37
N GLU A 63 1.39 -3.11 18.36
CA GLU A 63 0.48 -3.10 17.20
C GLU A 63 1.15 -2.56 15.93
N ALA A 64 1.84 -1.41 16.02
CA ALA A 64 2.57 -0.84 14.89
C ALA A 64 3.63 -1.80 14.36
N THR A 65 4.38 -2.44 15.27
CA THR A 65 5.45 -3.38 14.93
C THR A 65 4.90 -4.62 14.25
N GLU A 66 3.80 -5.18 14.77
CA GLU A 66 3.14 -6.34 14.19
C GLU A 66 2.63 -6.03 12.77
N LEU A 67 1.93 -4.91 12.58
CA LEU A 67 1.43 -4.50 11.26
C LEU A 67 2.57 -4.29 10.24
N TYR A 68 3.69 -3.71 10.69
CA TYR A 68 4.87 -3.48 9.87
C TYR A 68 5.54 -4.81 9.44
N GLU A 69 5.73 -5.74 10.37
CA GLU A 69 6.34 -7.05 10.05
C GLU A 69 5.40 -7.95 9.25
N ILE A 70 4.08 -7.88 9.45
CA ILE A 70 3.10 -8.55 8.58
C ILE A 70 3.20 -8.01 7.14
N ALA A 71 3.46 -6.71 6.95
CA ALA A 71 3.68 -6.16 5.62
C ALA A 71 4.96 -6.76 4.99
N ARG A 72 6.02 -6.96 5.76
CA ARG A 72 7.25 -7.64 5.30
C ARG A 72 6.98 -9.07 4.87
N ASP A 73 6.23 -9.83 5.66
CA ASP A 73 5.81 -11.21 5.32
C ASP A 73 4.95 -11.29 4.06
N ARG A 74 4.13 -10.27 3.81
CA ARG A 74 3.34 -10.18 2.57
C ARG A 74 4.23 -9.94 1.36
N VAL A 75 5.23 -9.06 1.47
CA VAL A 75 6.19 -8.81 0.39
C VAL A 75 7.06 -10.05 0.14
N GLN A 76 7.57 -10.69 1.19
CA GLN A 76 8.36 -11.92 1.10
C GLN A 76 7.60 -13.00 0.29
N ARG A 77 6.33 -13.24 0.61
CA ARG A 77 5.49 -14.17 -0.14
C ARG A 77 5.18 -13.70 -1.56
N PHE A 78 4.97 -12.41 -1.77
CA PHE A 78 4.65 -11.85 -3.08
C PHE A 78 5.79 -12.05 -4.10
N ILE A 79 7.04 -11.88 -3.65
CA ILE A 79 8.22 -12.06 -4.51
C ILE A 79 8.83 -13.46 -4.45
N GLY A 80 8.32 -14.34 -3.57
CA GLY A 80 8.83 -15.71 -3.39
C GLY A 80 10.20 -15.80 -2.72
N ALA A 81 10.56 -14.85 -1.86
CA ALA A 81 11.78 -14.92 -1.06
C ALA A 81 11.70 -16.05 -0.02
N THR A 82 12.83 -16.60 0.42
CA THR A 82 12.88 -17.73 1.36
C THR A 82 12.63 -17.29 2.79
N ALA A 83 13.11 -16.10 3.15
CA ALA A 83 13.03 -15.55 4.50
C ALA A 83 12.62 -14.08 4.48
N ARG A 84 11.99 -13.59 5.56
CA ARG A 84 11.55 -12.18 5.64
C ARG A 84 12.72 -11.22 5.70
N GLU A 85 13.85 -11.68 6.23
CA GLU A 85 15.10 -10.94 6.41
C GLU A 85 15.73 -10.56 5.07
N GLU A 86 15.38 -11.27 3.99
CA GLU A 86 15.77 -10.93 2.63
C GLU A 86 15.00 -9.71 2.07
N VAL A 87 13.95 -9.25 2.77
CA VAL A 87 13.15 -8.09 2.37
C VAL A 87 13.59 -6.87 3.18
N VAL A 88 14.24 -5.92 2.52
CA VAL A 88 14.61 -4.62 3.08
C VAL A 88 13.70 -3.53 2.53
N PHE A 89 12.97 -2.83 3.40
CA PHE A 89 12.16 -1.68 3.00
C PHE A 89 13.06 -0.47 2.73
N THR A 90 12.96 0.09 1.53
CA THR A 90 13.59 1.35 1.13
C THR A 90 12.50 2.35 0.70
N ARG A 91 12.90 3.59 0.39
CA ARG A 91 11.96 4.63 -0.07
C ARG A 91 11.45 4.38 -1.51
N GLY A 92 12.18 3.60 -2.30
CA GLY A 92 11.87 3.30 -3.69
C GLY A 92 13.05 2.60 -4.39
N THR A 93 12.86 2.24 -5.66
CA THR A 93 13.84 1.44 -6.43
C THR A 93 15.22 2.10 -6.49
N THR A 94 15.30 3.42 -6.68
CA THR A 94 16.58 4.13 -6.76
C THR A 94 17.40 4.03 -5.48
N ASP A 95 16.77 4.13 -4.30
CA ASP A 95 17.45 4.01 -3.01
C ASP A 95 17.86 2.54 -2.71
N GLY A 96 17.39 1.56 -3.50
CA GLY A 96 17.70 0.13 -3.33
C GLY A 96 18.75 -0.44 -4.30
N LEU A 97 19.31 0.38 -5.20
CA LEU A 97 20.42 0.03 -6.09
C LEU A 97 21.75 0.45 -5.46
#